data_AF-A0A5E6TNF0-F1
#
_entry.id   AF-A0A5E6TNF0-F1
#
_cell.length_a   1.000
_cell.length_b   1.000
_cell.length_c   1.000
_cell.angle_alpha   90.00
_cell.angle_beta   90.00
_cell.angle_gamma   90.00
#
_symmetry.space_group_name_H-M   'P 1'
#
loop_
_entity.id
_entity.type
_entity.pdbx_description
1 polymer ?
#
loop_
_entity_poly.entity_id
_entity_poly.type
_entity_poly.pdbx_seq_one_letter_code
_entity_poly.pdbx_strand_id
1 'polypeptide(L)'
;MSIKDQQDDQPIGPAGEKLQKVLARIGVGSRRDVEAWISHGRIKVNGKDATLGQRVDMHDAITIDGKVIKREEAAESVRRVIMYNKPDGEICTRVDPEGRPTVFDKMPRPKEGRWINIGRLDINTTGLLMFTTDGELANRLMHPSYEMDREYAVRVRGEVDDEMIERLKAGVVLEDGPAKFTDIKQAPGGEGFNHWYHCVVMEGRNREVRRLWESQGLVVSRLKRVRFGPVFLNSDLPMGRWREMSQYEVDILSAEVGLTPVAMPQMNAKSKDKLDRMQRKSSRPMAKTERVRTLRPATGAAAAPAAPRASREPQIEGERPGRKPAARQDGERAPRTPRPANGRTERGEGRGTPVADRPADTKRPAKPAPKRPGIKLVDGDTPSGKRRGAPAGSGQRPGFGRRKPE
;
A
#
# COMPACT_ATOMS: atom_id res chain seq x y z
N MET A 1 46.42 -54.12 -3.69
CA MET A 1 47.21 -52.88 -3.63
C MET A 1 46.28 -51.73 -4.02
N SER A 2 46.22 -50.70 -3.17
CA SER A 2 45.21 -49.64 -3.14
C SER A 2 45.10 -48.78 -4.40
N ILE A 3 43.86 -48.61 -4.88
CA ILE A 3 43.44 -47.43 -5.62
C ILE A 3 43.09 -46.39 -4.54
N LYS A 4 43.92 -45.35 -4.41
CA LYS A 4 43.67 -44.24 -3.47
C LYS A 4 42.71 -43.26 -4.13
N ASP A 5 41.58 -43.05 -3.47
CA ASP A 5 40.68 -41.92 -3.68
C ASP A 5 41.46 -40.60 -3.63
N GLN A 6 41.47 -39.88 -4.75
CA GLN A 6 41.76 -38.46 -4.77
C GLN A 6 40.43 -37.73 -4.60
N GLN A 7 40.11 -37.39 -3.35
CA GLN A 7 39.06 -36.42 -3.04
C GLN A 7 39.57 -35.02 -3.37
N ASP A 8 38.89 -34.35 -4.28
CA ASP A 8 39.01 -32.92 -4.57
C ASP A 8 38.75 -32.11 -3.29
N ASP A 9 39.81 -31.61 -2.68
CA ASP A 9 39.76 -30.66 -1.58
C ASP A 9 39.49 -29.25 -2.14
N GLN A 10 38.25 -29.01 -2.56
CA GLN A 10 37.76 -27.67 -2.82
C GLN A 10 37.42 -27.01 -1.48
N PRO A 11 37.97 -25.84 -1.14
CA PRO A 11 37.70 -25.20 0.13
C PRO A 11 36.22 -24.86 0.25
N ILE A 12 35.52 -25.58 1.12
CA ILE A 12 34.13 -25.33 1.48
C ILE A 12 34.09 -23.92 2.10
N GLY A 13 33.72 -22.93 1.30
CA GLY A 13 33.44 -21.58 1.80
C GLY A 13 32.43 -21.70 2.96
N PRO A 14 32.54 -20.86 4.02
CA PRO A 14 31.73 -21.05 5.22
C PRO A 14 30.24 -21.07 4.87
N ALA A 15 29.63 -22.24 5.07
CA ALA A 15 28.22 -22.49 4.81
C ALA A 15 27.34 -21.54 5.65
N GLY A 16 26.21 -21.14 5.09
CA GLY A 16 25.23 -20.28 5.77
C GLY A 16 25.20 -18.82 5.29
N GLU A 17 24.24 -18.10 5.85
CA GLU A 17 23.92 -16.71 5.48
C GLU A 17 24.41 -15.75 6.57
N LYS A 18 24.81 -14.53 6.19
CA LYS A 18 25.25 -13.52 7.16
C LYS A 18 24.17 -13.27 8.23
N LEU A 19 24.54 -13.28 9.50
CA LEU A 19 23.64 -13.14 10.65
C LEU A 19 22.70 -11.93 10.53
N GLN A 20 23.24 -10.77 10.13
CA GLN A 20 22.45 -9.56 9.94
C GLN A 20 21.43 -9.66 8.80
N LYS A 21 21.69 -10.48 7.78
CA LYS A 21 20.75 -10.70 6.67
C LYS A 21 19.61 -11.62 7.14
N VAL A 22 19.93 -12.67 7.89
CA VAL A 22 18.93 -13.59 8.47
C VAL A 22 18.00 -12.83 9.42
N LEU A 23 18.53 -12.09 10.38
CA LEU A 23 17.75 -11.32 11.35
C LEU A 23 16.92 -10.20 10.72
N ALA A 24 17.44 -9.56 9.67
CA ALA A 24 16.69 -8.54 8.94
C ALA A 24 15.54 -9.12 8.08
N ARG A 25 15.65 -10.38 7.61
CA ARG A 25 14.62 -11.07 6.84
C ARG A 25 13.42 -11.44 7.71
N ILE A 26 13.66 -11.97 8.91
CA ILE A 26 12.60 -12.31 9.87
C ILE A 26 11.95 -11.07 10.53
N GLY A 27 12.46 -9.86 10.24
CA GLY A 27 11.84 -8.60 10.64
C GLY A 27 12.26 -8.05 12.00
N VAL A 28 13.32 -8.60 12.62
CA VAL A 28 13.80 -8.13 13.94
C VAL A 28 14.35 -6.70 13.87
N GLY A 29 15.01 -6.33 12.78
CA GLY A 29 15.59 -5.00 12.59
C GLY A 29 16.08 -4.75 11.16
N SER A 30 16.65 -3.58 10.89
CA SER A 30 17.43 -3.39 9.65
C SER A 30 18.78 -4.11 9.74
N ARG A 31 19.45 -4.34 8.60
CA ARG A 31 20.78 -4.97 8.61
C ARG A 31 21.77 -4.17 9.46
N ARG A 32 21.74 -2.84 9.38
CA ARG A 32 22.62 -1.94 10.14
C ARG A 32 22.30 -1.92 11.63
N ASP A 33 21.02 -1.98 11.99
CA ASP A 33 20.62 -2.06 13.41
C ASP A 33 21.16 -3.35 14.03
N VAL A 34 21.07 -4.46 13.29
CA VAL A 34 21.62 -5.75 13.74
C VAL A 34 23.15 -5.70 13.84
N GLU A 35 23.85 -5.08 12.89
CA GLU A 35 25.31 -4.88 12.98
C GLU A 35 25.71 -4.05 14.20
N ALA A 36 24.94 -3.01 14.54
CA ALA A 36 25.14 -2.24 15.76
C ALA A 36 24.90 -3.10 17.01
N TRP A 37 23.86 -3.94 17.03
CA TRP A 37 23.59 -4.85 18.15
C TRP A 37 24.66 -5.93 18.33
N ILE A 38 25.20 -6.45 17.23
CA ILE A 38 26.36 -7.36 17.26
C ILE A 38 27.55 -6.65 17.90
N SER A 39 27.84 -5.42 17.46
CA SER A 39 28.95 -4.62 17.98
C SER A 39 28.80 -4.29 19.48
N HIS A 40 27.57 -4.22 19.98
CA HIS A 40 27.26 -4.03 21.40
C HIS A 40 27.15 -5.35 22.21
N GLY A 41 27.46 -6.51 21.62
CA GLY A 41 27.41 -7.81 22.32
C GLY A 41 25.99 -8.26 22.71
N ARG A 42 24.95 -7.70 22.10
CA ARG A 42 23.54 -8.01 22.43
C ARG A 42 23.05 -9.33 21.82
N ILE A 43 23.77 -9.86 20.85
CA ILE A 43 23.39 -11.06 20.10
C ILE A 43 24.35 -12.19 20.43
N LYS A 44 23.80 -13.36 20.77
CA LYS A 44 24.58 -14.60 20.93
C LYS A 44 24.11 -15.66 19.93
N VAL A 45 25.07 -16.37 19.33
CA VAL A 45 24.86 -17.52 18.46
C VAL A 45 25.41 -18.75 19.19
N ASN A 46 24.58 -19.77 19.41
CA ASN A 46 24.92 -20.97 20.18
C ASN A 46 25.53 -20.66 21.56
N GLY A 47 25.02 -19.62 22.22
CA GLY A 47 25.48 -19.16 23.54
C GLY A 47 26.76 -18.31 23.55
N LYS A 48 27.45 -18.14 22.41
CA LYS A 48 28.65 -17.30 22.27
C LYS A 48 28.31 -15.94 21.66
N ASP A 49 29.03 -14.89 22.05
CA ASP A 49 28.81 -13.55 21.51
C ASP A 49 29.04 -13.53 20.00
N ALA A 50 28.10 -12.91 19.29
CA ALA A 50 28.16 -12.83 17.85
C ALA A 50 29.27 -11.88 17.40
N THR A 51 29.91 -12.18 16.26
CA THR A 51 30.92 -11.30 15.65
C THR A 51 30.42 -10.69 14.35
N LEU A 52 30.93 -9.51 13.99
CA LEU A 52 30.51 -8.83 12.77
C LEU A 52 30.93 -9.64 11.54
N GLY A 53 29.96 -9.95 10.67
CA GLY A 53 30.20 -10.78 9.49
C GLY A 53 30.03 -12.29 9.72
N GLN A 54 29.73 -12.72 10.95
CA GLN A 54 29.41 -14.11 11.26
C GLN A 54 28.28 -14.63 10.38
N ARG A 55 28.46 -15.86 9.88
CA ARG A 55 27.47 -16.60 9.13
C ARG A 55 26.77 -17.60 10.05
N VAL A 56 25.49 -17.80 9.81
CA VAL A 56 24.66 -18.74 10.56
C VAL A 56 23.87 -19.62 9.60
N ASP A 57 23.70 -20.87 9.98
CA ASP A 57 22.90 -21.87 9.28
C ASP A 57 21.64 -22.22 10.08
N MET A 58 20.69 -22.99 9.54
CA MET A 58 19.39 -23.30 10.15
C MET A 58 19.47 -23.96 11.53
N HIS A 59 20.56 -24.65 11.85
CA HIS A 59 20.75 -25.35 13.12
C HIS A 59 21.21 -24.46 14.28
N ASP A 60 21.69 -23.24 14.00
CA ASP A 60 22.21 -22.34 15.03
C ASP A 60 21.12 -21.74 15.95
N ALA A 61 21.32 -21.76 17.26
CA ALA A 61 20.45 -21.05 18.20
C ALA A 61 20.85 -19.57 18.27
N ILE A 62 19.98 -18.67 17.82
CA ILE A 62 20.23 -17.22 17.90
C ILE A 62 19.42 -16.63 19.05
N THR A 63 20.08 -15.87 19.92
CA THR A 63 19.44 -15.14 21.03
C THR A 63 19.80 -13.66 20.96
N ILE A 64 18.83 -12.81 21.27
CA ILE A 64 18.99 -11.35 21.35
C ILE A 64 18.53 -10.92 22.74
N ASP A 65 19.42 -10.30 23.52
CA ASP A 65 19.17 -9.93 24.93
C ASP A 65 18.57 -11.08 25.76
N GLY A 66 19.08 -12.31 25.55
CA GLY A 66 18.62 -13.52 26.23
C GLY A 66 17.31 -14.12 25.71
N LYS A 67 16.64 -13.51 24.73
CA LYS A 67 15.44 -14.08 24.09
C LYS A 67 15.81 -14.91 22.87
N VAL A 68 15.40 -16.18 22.86
CA VAL A 68 15.60 -17.08 21.70
C VAL A 68 14.72 -16.63 20.54
N ILE A 69 15.34 -16.38 19.40
CA ILE A 69 14.65 -16.06 18.16
C ILE A 69 14.32 -17.37 17.47
N LYS A 70 13.02 -17.73 17.45
CA LYS A 70 12.55 -18.86 16.67
C LYS A 70 12.71 -18.54 15.20
N ARG A 71 13.59 -19.27 14.54
CA ARG A 71 13.60 -19.39 13.09
C ARG A 71 12.66 -20.54 12.80
N GLU A 72 11.38 -20.24 12.59
CA GLU A 72 10.54 -21.21 11.89
C GLU A 72 11.30 -21.55 10.60
N GLU A 73 11.38 -22.84 10.26
CA GLU A 73 11.90 -23.29 8.97
C GLU A 73 11.39 -22.29 7.94
N ALA A 74 12.29 -21.75 7.13
CA ALA A 74 11.90 -20.87 6.05
C ALA A 74 11.08 -21.70 5.07
N ALA A 75 9.83 -22.01 5.43
CA ALA A 75 8.76 -22.43 4.57
C ALA A 75 8.59 -21.25 3.64
N GLU A 76 9.38 -21.28 2.56
CA GLU A 76 9.28 -20.46 1.38
C GLU A 76 8.77 -19.06 1.69
N SER A 77 9.65 -18.19 2.22
CA SER A 77 9.28 -16.82 2.59
C SER A 77 8.47 -16.22 1.46
N VAL A 78 7.18 -16.05 1.71
CA VAL A 78 6.21 -15.70 0.68
C VAL A 78 6.64 -14.39 0.04
N ARG A 79 6.96 -14.44 -1.25
CA ARG A 79 7.36 -13.25 -1.99
C ARG A 79 6.11 -12.42 -2.25
N ARG A 80 5.92 -11.39 -1.43
CA ARG A 80 4.78 -10.48 -1.53
C ARG A 80 5.28 -9.16 -2.07
N VAL A 81 4.55 -8.60 -3.04
CA VAL A 81 4.87 -7.30 -3.62
C VAL A 81 3.64 -6.41 -3.56
N ILE A 82 3.82 -5.19 -3.06
CA ILE A 82 2.79 -4.15 -3.01
C ILE A 82 3.17 -3.05 -4.00
N MET A 83 2.21 -2.66 -4.82
CA MET A 83 2.25 -1.43 -5.60
C MET A 83 1.61 -0.30 -4.80
N TYR A 84 2.29 0.83 -4.73
CA TYR A 84 1.82 2.02 -4.05
C TYR A 84 1.86 3.22 -4.99
N ASN A 85 0.75 3.95 -5.07
CA ASN A 85 0.74 5.23 -5.75
C ASN A 85 1.09 6.32 -4.73
N LYS A 86 2.38 6.60 -4.58
CA LYS A 86 2.92 7.54 -3.60
C LYS A 86 2.40 8.97 -3.85
N PRO A 87 1.81 9.64 -2.84
CA PRO A 87 1.47 11.06 -2.90
C PRO A 87 2.71 11.94 -2.69
N ASP A 88 2.56 13.23 -2.95
CA ASP A 88 3.53 14.22 -2.50
C ASP A 88 3.50 14.36 -0.96
N GLY A 89 4.61 14.82 -0.39
CA GLY A 89 4.74 15.06 1.06
C GLY A 89 5.16 13.85 1.90
N GLU A 90 5.24 12.65 1.32
CA GLU A 90 5.73 11.46 2.02
C GLU A 90 7.20 11.15 1.70
N ILE A 91 7.95 10.68 2.70
CA ILE A 91 9.37 10.32 2.56
C ILE A 91 9.54 8.80 2.49
N CYS A 92 10.44 8.35 1.60
CA CYS A 92 10.86 6.95 1.49
C CYS A 92 11.91 6.56 2.55
N THR A 93 11.59 6.78 3.83
CA THR A 93 12.40 6.33 4.99
C THR A 93 11.52 5.62 6.00
N ARG A 94 12.09 4.73 6.81
CA ARG A 94 11.37 4.03 7.88
C ARG A 94 11.20 4.88 9.12
N VAL A 95 12.20 5.69 9.42
CA VAL A 95 12.24 6.58 10.57
C VAL A 95 12.75 7.91 10.04
N ASP A 96 11.95 8.95 10.21
CA ASP A 96 12.31 10.31 9.89
C ASP A 96 12.59 11.07 11.19
N PRO A 97 13.81 11.62 11.41
CA PRO A 97 14.13 12.38 12.62
C PRO A 97 13.24 13.61 12.83
N GLU A 98 12.75 14.21 11.74
CA GLU A 98 11.87 15.39 11.76
C GLU A 98 10.38 15.03 11.92
N GLY A 99 10.04 13.73 12.03
CA GLY A 99 8.67 13.27 12.22
C GLY A 99 7.74 13.49 11.01
N ARG A 100 8.28 13.64 9.80
CA ARG A 100 7.49 13.81 8.57
C ARG A 100 6.79 12.50 8.19
N PRO A 101 5.64 12.56 7.48
CA PRO A 101 4.93 11.36 7.04
C PRO A 101 5.80 10.44 6.20
N THR A 102 5.75 9.14 6.52
CA THR A 102 6.52 8.13 5.79
C THR A 102 5.62 7.30 4.89
N VAL A 103 6.21 6.76 3.81
CA VAL A 103 5.51 5.83 2.93
C VAL A 103 5.09 4.52 3.62
N PHE A 104 5.63 4.22 4.81
CA PHE A 104 5.30 3.01 5.57
C PHE A 104 4.09 3.19 6.48
N ASP A 105 3.67 4.42 6.79
CA ASP A 105 2.60 4.71 7.75
C ASP A 105 1.25 4.14 7.30
N LYS A 106 1.03 4.07 5.98
CA LYS A 106 -0.22 3.59 5.35
C LYS A 106 -0.16 2.12 4.92
N MET A 107 0.96 1.45 5.13
CA MET A 107 1.17 0.08 4.67
C MET A 107 0.58 -0.95 5.64
N PRO A 108 0.03 -2.07 5.13
CA PRO A 108 -0.43 -3.15 5.99
C PRO A 108 0.77 -3.78 6.69
N ARG A 109 0.67 -4.17 7.96
CA ARG A 109 1.78 -4.92 8.60
C ARG A 109 1.80 -6.35 8.04
N PRO A 110 2.92 -6.84 7.48
CA PRO A 110 3.01 -8.23 7.05
C PRO A 110 3.01 -9.13 8.29
N LYS A 111 2.53 -10.38 8.15
CA LYS A 111 2.53 -11.35 9.27
C LYS A 111 3.94 -11.73 9.67
N GLU A 112 4.81 -11.87 8.68
CA GLU A 112 6.22 -12.22 8.81
C GLU A 112 7.07 -11.24 8.02
N GLY A 113 8.27 -10.98 8.53
CA GLY A 113 9.23 -10.09 7.88
C GLY A 113 8.80 -8.62 7.89
N ARG A 114 9.26 -7.86 6.88
CA ARG A 114 9.07 -6.41 6.80
C ARG A 114 9.03 -5.94 5.35
N TRP A 115 8.31 -4.84 5.08
CA TRP A 115 8.28 -4.23 3.75
C TRP A 115 9.58 -3.52 3.41
N ILE A 116 10.19 -3.85 2.27
CA ILE A 116 11.38 -3.20 1.74
C ILE A 116 10.93 -2.39 0.53
N ASN A 117 11.19 -1.08 0.53
CA ASN A 117 10.91 -0.23 -0.62
C ASN A 117 11.87 -0.56 -1.78
N ILE A 118 11.33 -0.68 -2.99
CA ILE A 118 12.08 -0.88 -4.22
C ILE A 118 12.36 0.50 -4.82
N GLY A 119 13.58 0.97 -4.62
CA GLY A 119 14.02 2.31 -4.94
C GLY A 119 13.45 3.36 -3.99
N ARG A 120 13.66 4.62 -4.34
CA ARG A 120 13.15 5.78 -3.61
C ARG A 120 12.50 6.75 -4.58
N LEU A 121 11.55 7.52 -4.07
CA LEU A 121 11.00 8.70 -4.74
C LEU A 121 11.21 9.89 -3.81
N ASP A 122 11.51 11.05 -4.39
CA ASP A 122 11.62 12.29 -3.61
C ASP A 122 10.29 12.64 -2.93
N ILE A 123 10.36 13.49 -1.91
CA ILE A 123 9.19 13.96 -1.17
C ILE A 123 8.15 14.62 -2.10
N ASN A 124 8.60 15.37 -3.12
CA ASN A 124 7.76 16.07 -4.10
C ASN A 124 7.48 15.24 -5.37
N THR A 125 7.91 13.98 -5.40
CA THR A 125 7.68 13.08 -6.54
C THR A 125 6.56 12.11 -6.20
N THR A 126 5.63 11.97 -7.15
CA THR A 126 4.44 11.13 -7.02
C THR A 126 4.55 9.87 -7.87
N GLY A 127 3.63 8.92 -7.68
CA GLY A 127 3.48 7.78 -8.58
C GLY A 127 3.98 6.46 -8.02
N LEU A 128 4.32 5.53 -8.91
CA LEU A 128 4.56 4.13 -8.58
C LEU A 128 5.76 3.97 -7.65
N LEU A 129 5.54 3.43 -6.46
CA LEU A 129 6.55 2.92 -5.56
C LEU A 129 6.18 1.49 -5.21
N MET A 130 7.13 0.56 -5.30
CA MET A 130 6.88 -0.84 -4.96
C MET A 130 7.53 -1.19 -3.63
N PHE A 131 6.92 -2.15 -2.94
CA PHE A 131 7.44 -2.73 -1.70
C PHE A 131 7.44 -4.24 -1.81
N THR A 132 8.45 -4.89 -1.26
CA THR A 132 8.52 -6.36 -1.23
C THR A 132 8.93 -6.87 0.15
N THR A 133 8.49 -8.08 0.50
CA THR A 133 9.02 -8.80 1.67
C THR A 133 10.38 -9.45 1.39
N ASP A 134 10.70 -9.68 0.11
CA ASP A 134 11.94 -10.32 -0.31
C ASP A 134 13.04 -9.29 -0.63
N GLY A 135 14.08 -9.29 0.20
CA GLY A 135 15.23 -8.41 0.03
C GLY A 135 16.13 -8.75 -1.17
N GLU A 136 16.10 -9.99 -1.66
CA GLU A 136 16.84 -10.38 -2.86
C GLU A 136 16.17 -9.79 -4.11
N LEU A 137 14.85 -9.94 -4.24
CA LEU A 137 14.07 -9.29 -5.29
C LEU A 137 14.28 -7.77 -5.26
N ALA A 138 14.20 -7.15 -4.08
CA ALA A 138 14.42 -5.72 -3.94
C ALA A 138 15.82 -5.30 -4.43
N ASN A 139 16.85 -6.07 -4.05
CA ASN A 139 18.23 -5.79 -4.44
C ASN A 139 18.40 -5.87 -5.95
N ARG A 140 17.94 -6.95 -6.59
CA ARG A 140 18.08 -7.13 -8.04
C ARG A 140 17.35 -6.04 -8.83
N LEU A 141 16.12 -5.70 -8.46
CA LEU A 141 15.36 -4.62 -9.12
C LEU A 141 16.00 -3.23 -8.96
N MET A 142 16.76 -3.00 -7.89
CA MET A 142 17.44 -1.73 -7.64
C MET A 142 18.87 -1.69 -8.19
N HIS A 143 19.49 -2.84 -8.43
CA HIS A 143 20.89 -2.91 -8.78
C HIS A 143 21.10 -2.45 -10.24
N PRO A 144 22.08 -1.56 -10.51
CA PRO A 144 22.28 -1.00 -11.85
C PRO A 144 22.51 -2.05 -12.95
N SER A 145 23.10 -3.21 -12.61
CA SER A 145 23.39 -4.27 -13.59
C SER A 145 22.17 -4.88 -14.27
N TYR A 146 20.98 -4.76 -13.67
CA TYR A 146 19.75 -5.25 -14.28
C TYR A 146 19.10 -4.21 -15.17
N GLU A 147 19.62 -2.98 -15.20
CA GLU A 147 19.18 -1.90 -16.10
C GLU A 147 17.64 -1.74 -16.15
N MET A 148 17.00 -1.87 -14.98
CA MET A 148 15.54 -1.73 -14.90
C MET A 148 15.14 -0.32 -15.31
N ASP A 149 14.33 -0.19 -16.34
CA ASP A 149 13.90 1.10 -16.83
C ASP A 149 12.84 1.74 -15.92
N ARG A 150 12.82 3.07 -15.86
CA ARG A 150 11.84 3.85 -15.12
C ARG A 150 11.26 4.91 -16.03
N GLU A 151 9.94 4.92 -16.12
CA GLU A 151 9.24 5.91 -16.91
C GLU A 151 8.56 6.95 -16.02
N TYR A 152 8.78 8.21 -16.37
CA TYR A 152 8.23 9.36 -15.67
C TYR A 152 7.37 10.20 -16.60
N ALA A 153 6.16 10.53 -16.16
CA ALA A 153 5.39 11.62 -16.72
C ALA A 153 5.85 12.93 -16.04
N VAL A 154 6.41 13.82 -16.84
CA VAL A 154 7.04 15.07 -16.42
C VAL A 154 6.26 16.23 -17.00
N ARG A 155 5.91 17.21 -16.17
CA ARG A 155 5.36 18.49 -16.64
C ARG A 155 6.43 19.57 -16.55
N VAL A 156 6.92 20.00 -17.70
CA VAL A 156 7.99 20.98 -17.84
C VAL A 156 7.37 22.36 -18.08
N ARG A 157 7.97 23.39 -17.48
CA ARG A 157 7.62 24.79 -17.71
C ARG A 157 8.69 25.44 -18.60
N GLY A 158 8.30 25.83 -19.80
CA GLY A 158 9.22 26.32 -20.83
C GLY A 158 8.85 25.78 -22.22
N GLU A 159 9.40 26.42 -23.24
CA GLU A 159 9.38 25.89 -24.60
C GLU A 159 10.48 24.85 -24.74
N VAL A 160 10.14 23.71 -25.35
CA VAL A 160 11.08 22.63 -25.62
C VAL A 160 11.19 22.51 -27.13
N ASP A 161 12.36 22.77 -27.67
CA ASP A 161 12.67 22.55 -29.07
C ASP A 161 13.09 21.08 -29.30
N ASP A 162 13.02 20.63 -30.56
CA ASP A 162 13.42 19.28 -30.92
C ASP A 162 14.93 19.06 -30.71
N GLU A 163 15.73 20.11 -30.83
CA GLU A 163 17.18 20.06 -30.58
C GLU A 163 17.51 19.76 -29.11
N MET A 164 16.79 20.33 -28.14
CA MET A 164 16.92 20.01 -26.72
C MET A 164 16.60 18.54 -26.47
N ILE A 165 15.56 18.01 -27.10
CA ILE A 165 15.17 16.59 -26.97
C ILE A 165 16.30 15.70 -27.46
N GLU A 166 16.88 16.00 -28.62
CA GLU A 166 18.02 15.24 -29.16
C GLU A 166 19.27 15.38 -28.30
N ARG A 167 19.59 16.57 -27.77
CA ARG A 167 20.68 16.76 -26.80
C ARG A 167 20.49 15.92 -25.54
N LEU A 168 19.28 15.89 -24.99
CA LEU A 168 18.96 15.12 -23.79
C LEU A 168 19.02 13.60 -24.02
N LYS A 169 18.75 13.13 -25.23
CA LYS A 169 18.89 11.73 -25.65
C LYS A 169 20.34 11.34 -25.94
N ALA A 170 21.12 12.25 -26.56
CA ALA A 170 22.55 12.06 -26.79
C ALA A 170 23.33 11.99 -25.46
N GLY A 171 22.90 12.78 -24.48
CA GLY A 171 23.41 12.82 -23.12
C GLY A 171 24.10 14.13 -22.78
N VAL A 172 23.99 14.50 -21.51
CA VAL A 172 24.50 15.76 -20.96
C VAL A 172 25.37 15.48 -19.75
N VAL A 173 26.36 16.33 -19.51
CA VAL A 173 27.21 16.22 -18.32
C VAL A 173 26.51 16.90 -17.15
N LEU A 174 26.20 16.12 -16.12
CA LEU A 174 25.72 16.63 -14.84
C LEU A 174 26.86 16.67 -13.82
N GLU A 175 26.62 17.28 -12.65
CA GLU A 175 27.63 17.42 -11.57
C GLU A 175 28.25 16.09 -11.10
N ASP A 176 27.46 15.01 -11.11
CA ASP A 176 27.84 13.66 -10.71
C ASP A 176 28.18 12.74 -11.91
N GLY A 177 28.35 13.29 -13.12
CA GLY A 177 28.75 12.58 -14.33
C GLY A 177 27.73 12.64 -15.48
N PRO A 178 28.02 12.01 -16.63
CA PRO A 178 27.13 12.00 -17.81
C PRO A 178 25.80 11.31 -17.50
N ALA A 179 24.70 11.85 -18.01
CA ALA A 179 23.35 11.28 -17.88
C ALA A 179 22.55 11.54 -19.16
N LYS A 180 21.55 10.69 -19.44
CA LYS A 180 20.70 10.84 -20.64
C LYS A 180 19.31 10.25 -20.41
N PHE A 181 18.34 10.72 -21.19
CA PHE A 181 17.09 9.99 -21.34
C PHE A 181 17.25 8.91 -22.42
N THR A 182 16.74 7.72 -22.15
CA THR A 182 16.68 6.64 -23.16
C THR A 182 15.63 6.94 -24.21
N ASP A 183 14.48 7.47 -23.77
CA ASP A 183 13.37 7.83 -24.62
C ASP A 183 12.67 9.07 -24.05
N ILE A 184 12.24 9.96 -24.93
CA ILE A 184 11.45 11.15 -24.60
C ILE A 184 10.31 11.22 -25.60
N LYS A 185 9.09 11.16 -25.10
CA LYS A 185 7.87 11.29 -25.91
C LYS A 185 7.03 12.42 -25.38
N GLN A 186 6.67 13.36 -26.25
CA GLN A 186 5.70 14.39 -25.89
C GLN A 186 4.34 13.74 -25.66
N ALA A 187 3.74 13.99 -24.50
CA ALA A 187 2.41 13.50 -24.17
C ALA A 187 1.36 14.48 -24.72
N PRO A 188 0.20 14.00 -25.19
CA PRO A 188 -0.93 14.87 -25.48
C PRO A 188 -1.34 15.61 -24.20
N GLY A 189 -1.50 16.93 -24.31
CA GLY A 189 -1.90 17.78 -23.20
C GLY A 189 -0.79 18.72 -22.75
N GLY A 190 -1.13 20.00 -22.74
CA GLY A 190 -0.28 21.11 -22.39
C GLY A 190 -1.00 22.37 -22.83
N GLU A 191 -1.31 23.25 -21.89
CA GLU A 191 -1.96 24.52 -22.17
C GLU A 191 -0.93 25.64 -21.93
N GLY A 192 -0.70 26.44 -22.96
CA GLY A 192 0.29 27.52 -22.92
C GLY A 192 1.70 27.00 -22.64
N PHE A 193 2.37 27.60 -21.66
CA PHE A 193 3.81 27.43 -21.38
C PHE A 193 4.17 26.15 -20.58
N ASN A 194 3.25 25.17 -20.48
CA ASN A 194 3.50 23.92 -19.76
C ASN A 194 3.18 22.72 -20.64
N HIS A 195 4.18 21.86 -20.83
CA HIS A 195 4.07 20.68 -21.68
C HIS A 195 4.35 19.41 -20.88
N TRP A 196 3.70 18.31 -21.27
CA TRP A 196 3.91 16.99 -20.67
C TRP A 196 4.82 16.13 -21.54
N TYR A 197 5.74 15.42 -20.91
CA TYR A 197 6.65 14.47 -21.53
C TYR A 197 6.69 13.16 -20.75
N HIS A 198 6.72 12.04 -21.47
CA HIS A 198 7.11 10.74 -20.95
C HIS A 198 8.61 10.57 -21.16
N CYS A 199 9.35 10.44 -20.07
CA CYS A 199 10.80 10.29 -20.08
C CYS A 199 11.19 8.94 -19.48
N VAL A 200 12.06 8.19 -20.15
CA VAL A 200 12.58 6.91 -19.66
C VAL A 200 14.04 7.06 -19.25
N VAL A 201 14.38 6.55 -18.07
CA VAL A 201 15.75 6.48 -17.54
C VAL A 201 16.08 5.06 -17.09
N MET A 202 17.30 4.60 -17.36
CA MET A 202 17.78 3.26 -16.96
C MET A 202 18.44 3.25 -15.58
N GLU A 203 18.86 4.42 -15.11
CA GLU A 203 19.46 4.61 -13.80
C GLU A 203 18.49 5.32 -12.84
N GLY A 204 18.95 5.56 -11.61
CA GLY A 204 18.12 6.10 -10.54
C GLY A 204 18.92 7.05 -9.65
N ARG A 205 19.72 7.93 -10.28
CA ARG A 205 20.55 8.91 -9.56
C ARG A 205 19.67 9.95 -8.87
N ASN A 206 20.25 10.64 -7.89
CA ASN A 206 19.48 11.61 -7.11
C ASN A 206 18.90 12.70 -8.02
N ARG A 207 17.58 12.84 -8.05
CA ARG A 207 16.85 13.87 -8.81
C ARG A 207 17.22 13.93 -10.31
N GLU A 208 17.67 12.82 -10.88
CA GLU A 208 18.24 12.75 -12.23
C GLU A 208 17.36 13.37 -13.31
N VAL A 209 16.07 12.98 -13.36
CA VAL A 209 15.10 13.53 -14.32
C VAL A 209 15.00 15.06 -14.24
N ARG A 210 15.03 15.62 -13.02
CA ARG A 210 14.95 17.08 -12.83
C ARG A 210 16.23 17.76 -13.31
N ARG A 211 17.38 17.21 -12.96
CA ARG A 211 18.69 17.74 -13.34
C ARG A 211 18.92 17.70 -14.85
N LEU A 212 18.43 16.66 -15.53
CA LEU A 212 18.44 16.59 -16.99
C LEU A 212 17.66 17.76 -17.61
N TRP A 213 16.41 18.00 -17.21
CA TRP A 213 15.64 19.15 -17.72
C TRP A 213 16.24 20.50 -17.31
N GLU A 214 16.72 20.63 -16.07
CA GLU A 214 17.37 21.85 -15.55
C GLU A 214 18.65 22.19 -16.33
N SER A 215 19.38 21.19 -16.86
CA SER A 215 20.55 21.42 -17.71
C SER A 215 20.23 22.16 -19.02
N GLN A 216 18.98 22.10 -19.49
CA GLN A 216 18.49 22.83 -20.66
C GLN A 216 17.82 24.15 -20.28
N GLY A 217 17.92 24.59 -19.02
CA GLY A 217 17.27 25.81 -18.51
C GLY A 217 15.77 25.64 -18.23
N LEU A 218 15.26 24.41 -18.19
CA LEU A 218 13.84 24.12 -18.03
C LEU A 218 13.51 23.67 -16.60
N VAL A 219 12.34 24.06 -16.09
CA VAL A 219 11.93 23.75 -14.72
C VAL A 219 10.85 22.67 -14.69
N VAL A 220 11.08 21.61 -13.92
CA VAL A 220 10.09 20.53 -13.72
C VAL A 220 9.07 20.88 -12.65
N SER A 221 7.85 21.21 -13.10
CA SER A 221 6.74 21.57 -12.22
C SER A 221 6.05 20.37 -11.56
N ARG A 222 5.92 19.25 -12.27
CA ARG A 222 5.37 18.00 -11.74
C ARG A 222 6.16 16.80 -12.25
N LEU A 223 6.33 15.81 -11.39
CA LEU A 223 7.01 14.57 -11.71
C LEU A 223 6.22 13.40 -11.13
N LYS A 224 5.85 12.45 -11.99
CA LYS A 224 5.12 11.25 -11.61
C LYS A 224 5.76 10.03 -12.23
N ARG A 225 6.22 9.07 -11.41
CA ARG A 225 6.67 7.77 -11.92
C ARG A 225 5.45 6.95 -12.34
N VAL A 226 5.37 6.60 -13.61
CA VAL A 226 4.24 5.87 -14.19
C VAL A 226 4.58 4.40 -14.46
N ARG A 227 5.86 4.05 -14.53
CA ARG A 227 6.32 2.68 -14.77
C ARG A 227 7.65 2.39 -14.08
N PHE A 228 7.84 1.14 -13.70
CA PHE A 228 9.11 0.60 -13.22
C PHE A 228 9.28 -0.82 -13.76
N GLY A 229 10.23 -1.03 -14.67
CA GLY A 229 10.39 -2.29 -15.38
C GLY A 229 9.08 -2.72 -16.04
N PRO A 230 8.63 -3.98 -15.85
CA PRO A 230 7.39 -4.49 -16.41
C PRO A 230 6.12 -3.97 -15.69
N VAL A 231 6.26 -3.19 -14.62
CA VAL A 231 5.13 -2.78 -13.76
C VAL A 231 4.64 -1.40 -14.13
N PHE A 232 3.38 -1.32 -14.56
CA PHE A 232 2.70 -0.08 -14.93
C PHE A 232 1.81 0.42 -13.78
N LEU A 233 1.78 1.74 -13.59
CA LEU A 233 0.82 2.37 -12.69
C LEU A 233 -0.54 2.49 -13.37
N ASN A 234 -1.37 1.50 -13.13
CA ASN A 234 -2.73 1.47 -13.65
C ASN A 234 -3.62 2.56 -13.02
N SER A 235 -4.66 2.98 -13.76
CA SER A 235 -5.61 4.01 -13.32
C SER A 235 -6.53 3.57 -12.19
N ASP A 236 -6.59 2.26 -11.91
CA ASP A 236 -7.36 1.63 -10.84
C ASP A 236 -6.77 1.87 -9.44
N LEU A 237 -5.53 2.38 -9.35
CA LEU A 237 -4.84 2.67 -8.10
C LEU A 237 -4.76 4.18 -7.84
N PRO A 238 -5.67 4.77 -7.06
CA PRO A 238 -5.65 6.20 -6.76
C PRO A 238 -4.41 6.60 -5.94
N MET A 239 -4.08 7.89 -5.99
CA MET A 239 -2.98 8.45 -5.22
C MET A 239 -3.18 8.24 -3.71
N GLY A 240 -2.11 7.91 -2.99
CA GLY A 240 -2.11 7.60 -1.56
C GLY A 240 -2.55 6.17 -1.23
N ARG A 241 -2.81 5.33 -2.23
CA ARG A 241 -3.38 3.99 -2.06
C ARG A 241 -2.43 2.91 -2.57
N TRP A 242 -2.57 1.72 -2.00
CA TRP A 242 -1.79 0.53 -2.37
C TRP A 242 -2.70 -0.63 -2.79
N ARG A 243 -2.14 -1.51 -3.64
CA ARG A 243 -2.67 -2.82 -4.05
C ARG A 243 -1.56 -3.85 -3.94
N GLU A 244 -1.89 -5.06 -3.50
CA GLU A 244 -0.96 -6.18 -3.55
C GLU A 244 -0.99 -6.84 -4.93
N MET A 245 0.18 -7.17 -5.46
CA MET A 245 0.31 -7.86 -6.74
C MET A 245 -0.19 -9.30 -6.62
N SER A 246 -0.78 -9.80 -7.71
CA SER A 246 -1.15 -11.20 -7.84
C SER A 246 0.09 -12.08 -7.97
N GLN A 247 -0.05 -13.39 -7.73
CA GLN A 247 1.04 -14.36 -7.91
C GLN A 247 1.67 -14.24 -9.30
N TYR A 248 0.83 -14.19 -10.33
CA TYR A 248 1.26 -14.10 -11.72
C TYR A 248 2.14 -12.85 -11.98
N GLU A 249 1.74 -11.69 -11.44
CA GLU A 249 2.52 -10.45 -11.55
C GLU A 249 3.87 -10.55 -10.82
N VAL A 250 3.88 -11.19 -9.63
CA VAL A 250 5.12 -11.41 -8.86
C VAL A 250 6.06 -12.39 -9.57
N ASP A 251 5.51 -13.41 -10.24
CA ASP A 251 6.30 -14.40 -10.97
C ASP A 251 6.97 -13.77 -12.20
N ILE A 252 6.24 -12.93 -12.96
CA ILE A 252 6.83 -12.15 -14.06
C ILE A 252 7.97 -11.27 -13.54
N LEU A 253 7.72 -10.53 -12.46
CA LEU A 253 8.72 -9.64 -11.87
C LEU A 253 9.95 -10.40 -11.35
N SER A 254 9.75 -11.61 -10.83
CA SER A 254 10.82 -12.48 -10.34
C SER A 254 11.63 -13.06 -11.51
N ALA A 255 10.97 -13.51 -12.56
CA ALA A 255 11.60 -14.04 -13.76
C ALA A 255 12.48 -13.00 -14.47
N GLU A 256 12.02 -11.75 -14.53
CA GLU A 256 12.76 -10.63 -15.14
C GLU A 256 14.14 -10.42 -14.50
N VAL A 257 14.28 -10.71 -13.20
CA VAL A 257 15.56 -10.61 -12.48
C VAL A 257 16.23 -11.97 -12.25
N GLY A 258 15.81 -13.02 -12.95
CA GLY A 258 16.37 -14.37 -12.86
C GLY A 258 16.18 -15.03 -11.49
N LEU A 259 15.09 -14.73 -10.79
CA LEU A 259 14.70 -15.42 -9.56
C LEU A 259 13.69 -16.52 -9.84
N THR A 260 13.81 -17.63 -9.12
CA THR A 260 12.81 -18.70 -9.17
C THR A 260 11.47 -18.20 -8.61
N PRO A 261 10.35 -18.45 -9.32
CA PRO A 261 9.02 -18.21 -8.78
C PRO A 261 8.83 -18.96 -7.47
N VAL A 262 8.25 -18.28 -6.48
CA VAL A 262 7.89 -18.88 -5.19
C VAL A 262 6.39 -18.74 -5.05
N ALA A 263 5.69 -19.88 -4.99
CA ALA A 263 4.23 -19.88 -4.91
C ALA A 263 3.77 -19.29 -3.57
N MET A 264 2.86 -18.32 -3.60
CA MET A 264 2.23 -17.83 -2.39
C MET A 264 1.35 -18.95 -1.79
N PRO A 265 1.43 -19.20 -0.47
CA PRO A 265 0.55 -20.12 0.22
C PRO A 265 -0.90 -19.73 -0.02
N GLN A 266 -1.75 -20.72 -0.27
CA GLN A 266 -3.18 -20.50 -0.47
C GLN A 266 -3.78 -19.82 0.77
N MET A 267 -4.11 -18.54 0.66
CA MET A 267 -4.74 -17.81 1.77
C MET A 267 -6.14 -18.36 2.03
N ASN A 268 -6.43 -18.72 3.29
CA ASN A 268 -7.78 -19.06 3.73
C ASN A 268 -8.77 -17.97 3.29
N ALA A 269 -9.97 -18.37 2.84
CA ALA A 269 -11.00 -17.46 2.29
C ALA A 269 -11.27 -16.22 3.16
N LYS A 270 -11.27 -16.37 4.50
CA LYS A 270 -11.43 -15.26 5.46
C LYS A 270 -10.28 -14.25 5.42
N SER A 271 -9.04 -14.72 5.24
CA SER A 271 -7.86 -13.85 5.12
C SER A 271 -7.87 -13.11 3.80
N LYS A 272 -8.28 -13.79 2.71
CA LYS A 272 -8.43 -13.18 1.38
C LYS A 272 -9.49 -12.08 1.42
N ASP A 273 -10.67 -12.36 1.97
CA ASP A 273 -11.75 -11.37 2.10
C ASP A 273 -11.36 -10.16 2.97
N LYS A 274 -10.63 -10.38 4.07
CA LYS A 274 -10.10 -9.26 4.89
C LYS A 274 -9.13 -8.39 4.09
N LEU A 275 -8.24 -9.00 3.30
CA LEU A 275 -7.25 -8.29 2.51
C LEU A 275 -7.93 -7.54 1.35
N ASP A 276 -8.89 -8.17 0.68
CA ASP A 276 -9.73 -7.55 -0.35
C ASP A 276 -10.53 -6.37 0.21
N ARG A 277 -11.07 -6.50 1.42
CA ARG A 277 -11.76 -5.39 2.12
C ARG A 277 -10.82 -4.24 2.45
N MET A 278 -9.58 -4.53 2.86
CA MET A 278 -8.56 -3.50 3.10
C MET A 278 -8.15 -2.82 1.79
N GLN A 279 -7.96 -3.60 0.72
CA GLN A 279 -7.66 -3.08 -0.61
C GLN A 279 -8.82 -2.24 -1.14
N ARG A 280 -10.08 -2.62 -0.98
CA ARG A 280 -11.26 -1.81 -1.38
C ARG A 280 -11.41 -0.53 -0.56
N LYS A 281 -11.11 -0.57 0.74
CA LYS A 281 -11.06 0.64 1.58
C LYS A 281 -9.93 1.57 1.13
N SER A 282 -8.83 0.99 0.67
CA SER A 282 -7.71 1.70 0.06
C SER A 282 -8.12 2.25 -1.33
N SER A 283 -8.69 1.48 -2.25
CA SER A 283 -9.00 1.95 -3.61
C SER A 283 -10.20 2.90 -3.73
N ARG A 284 -11.02 3.05 -2.68
CA ARG A 284 -12.11 4.05 -2.68
C ARG A 284 -11.53 5.47 -2.77
N PRO A 285 -11.94 6.28 -3.78
CA PRO A 285 -11.49 7.65 -3.92
C PRO A 285 -11.88 8.43 -2.66
N MET A 286 -10.93 9.16 -2.06
CA MET A 286 -11.22 9.99 -0.90
C MET A 286 -12.29 11.01 -1.29
N ALA A 287 -13.33 11.14 -0.47
CA ALA A 287 -14.29 12.21 -0.62
C ALA A 287 -13.52 13.55 -0.59
N LYS A 288 -13.98 14.50 -1.40
CA LYS A 288 -13.35 15.81 -1.69
C LYS A 288 -12.99 16.65 -0.43
N THR A 289 -13.43 16.23 0.75
CA THR A 289 -13.21 16.82 2.07
C THR A 289 -11.85 16.53 2.70
N GLU A 290 -11.11 15.50 2.28
CA GLU A 290 -9.77 15.16 2.80
C GLU A 290 -8.62 15.65 1.90
N ARG A 291 -8.81 16.76 1.19
CA ARG A 291 -7.63 17.50 0.70
C ARG A 291 -6.94 18.08 1.93
N VAL A 292 -5.77 17.53 2.24
CA VAL A 292 -4.78 18.12 3.14
C VAL A 292 -4.79 19.64 2.91
N ARG A 293 -5.14 20.39 3.96
CA ARG A 293 -4.99 21.85 3.94
C ARG A 293 -3.51 22.12 3.73
N THR A 294 -3.12 22.45 2.51
CA THR A 294 -1.84 23.07 2.24
C THR A 294 -1.83 24.36 3.04
N LEU A 295 -1.10 24.36 4.17
CA LEU A 295 -0.77 25.58 4.89
C LEU A 295 0.00 26.44 3.89
N ARG A 296 -0.64 27.52 3.41
CA ARG A 296 0.05 28.53 2.60
C ARG A 296 1.15 29.13 3.48
N PRO A 297 2.38 29.29 2.97
CA PRO A 297 3.39 30.09 3.65
C PRO A 297 2.87 31.53 3.77
N ALA A 298 2.85 32.07 4.99
CA ALA A 298 2.54 33.47 5.21
C ALA A 298 3.73 34.32 4.77
N THR A 299 3.70 34.81 3.52
CA THR A 299 4.60 35.86 3.05
C THR A 299 3.88 37.20 3.12
N GLY A 300 4.27 38.01 4.12
CA GLY A 300 4.47 39.45 4.02
C GLY A 300 3.31 40.32 3.52
N ALA A 301 2.40 40.68 4.42
CA ALA A 301 1.74 41.98 4.38
C ALA A 301 1.91 42.64 5.75
N ALA A 302 2.44 43.85 5.74
CA ALA A 302 2.86 44.60 6.92
C ALA A 302 1.75 44.72 7.98
N ALA A 303 2.12 44.46 9.23
CA ALA A 303 1.26 44.57 10.39
C ALA A 303 0.96 46.06 10.69
N ALA A 304 -0.30 46.45 10.63
CA ALA A 304 -0.81 47.65 11.29
C ALA A 304 -1.12 47.32 12.77
N PRO A 305 -0.81 48.23 13.73
CA PRO A 305 -0.93 47.91 15.16
C PRO A 305 -2.39 47.90 15.61
N ALA A 306 -2.79 46.83 16.30
CA ALA A 306 -4.09 46.67 16.91
C ALA A 306 -4.14 47.35 18.29
N ALA A 307 -5.18 48.14 18.54
CA ALA A 307 -5.47 48.79 19.82
C ALA A 307 -5.80 47.77 20.93
N PRO A 308 -5.48 48.06 22.21
CA PRO A 308 -5.65 47.09 23.29
C PRO A 308 -7.12 47.00 23.72
N ARG A 309 -7.66 45.77 23.75
CA ARG A 309 -8.96 45.47 24.37
C ARG A 309 -8.78 45.22 25.86
N ALA A 310 -9.59 45.92 26.66
CA ALA A 310 -9.62 45.82 28.11
C ALA A 310 -10.05 44.43 28.62
N SER A 311 -9.44 44.03 29.73
CA SER A 311 -9.67 42.81 30.50
C SER A 311 -11.05 42.79 31.15
N ARG A 312 -11.75 41.65 31.07
CA ARG A 312 -12.98 41.36 31.81
C ARG A 312 -12.67 40.40 32.96
N GLU A 313 -13.06 40.80 34.17
CA GLU A 313 -12.91 40.05 35.43
C GLU A 313 -13.77 38.78 35.48
N PRO A 314 -13.41 37.79 36.32
CA PRO A 314 -14.10 36.51 36.42
C PRO A 314 -15.26 36.60 37.42
N GLN A 315 -16.41 36.03 37.07
CA GLN A 315 -17.57 35.92 37.97
C GLN A 315 -17.80 34.44 38.33
N ILE A 316 -17.79 34.14 39.63
CA ILE A 316 -17.97 32.81 40.24
C ILE A 316 -19.44 32.62 40.68
N GLU A 317 -19.90 31.37 40.48
CA GLU A 317 -21.03 30.60 41.05
C GLU A 317 -22.41 31.22 41.36
N GLY A 318 -23.46 30.54 40.87
CA GLY A 318 -24.82 30.65 41.40
C GLY A 318 -25.92 30.12 40.47
N GLU A 319 -26.38 28.90 40.73
CA GLU A 319 -27.71 28.30 40.51
C GLU A 319 -28.50 28.53 39.20
N ARG A 320 -28.86 27.41 38.55
CA ARG A 320 -29.93 27.31 37.53
C ARG A 320 -31.32 27.44 38.17
N PRO A 321 -32.23 28.18 37.51
CA PRO A 321 -33.54 27.62 37.15
C PRO A 321 -33.88 28.01 35.69
N GLY A 322 -34.69 27.31 34.89
CA GLY A 322 -35.93 26.60 35.13
C GLY A 322 -36.89 27.02 34.01
N ARG A 323 -37.16 26.14 33.05
CA ARG A 323 -38.00 26.38 31.87
C ARG A 323 -39.49 26.44 32.26
N LYS A 324 -40.27 27.39 31.74
CA LYS A 324 -41.68 27.22 31.26
C LYS A 324 -42.24 28.49 30.56
N PRO A 325 -43.33 28.37 29.77
CA PRO A 325 -43.57 29.16 28.56
C PRO A 325 -44.76 30.13 28.66
N ALA A 326 -44.85 31.09 27.73
CA ALA A 326 -46.05 31.86 27.38
C ALA A 326 -45.76 32.62 26.08
N ALA A 327 -46.68 33.14 25.27
CA ALA A 327 -48.08 32.89 24.94
C ALA A 327 -48.33 33.79 23.70
N ARG A 328 -49.35 33.49 22.91
CA ARG A 328 -49.69 34.21 21.67
C ARG A 328 -50.13 35.65 21.97
N GLN A 329 -49.82 36.58 21.07
CA GLN A 329 -50.63 37.79 20.89
C GLN A 329 -50.60 38.25 19.43
N ASP A 330 -51.81 38.44 18.91
CA ASP A 330 -52.17 38.94 17.59
C ASP A 330 -51.88 40.44 17.46
N GLY A 331 -51.56 40.89 16.24
CA GLY A 331 -51.37 42.31 15.92
C GLY A 331 -51.10 42.54 14.44
N GLU A 332 -52.09 43.12 13.77
CA GLU A 332 -52.23 43.35 12.32
C GLU A 332 -51.12 44.23 11.71
N ARG A 333 -50.77 43.99 10.44
CA ARG A 333 -49.85 44.83 9.65
C ARG A 333 -50.53 45.33 8.38
N ALA A 334 -50.52 46.66 8.22
CA ALA A 334 -51.11 47.45 7.15
C ALA A 334 -50.49 47.21 5.73
N PRO A 335 -51.24 47.51 4.65
CA PRO A 335 -50.90 47.11 3.28
C PRO A 335 -49.98 48.13 2.58
N ARG A 336 -49.11 47.65 1.68
CA ARG A 336 -48.31 48.50 0.78
C ARG A 336 -48.86 48.42 -0.65
N THR A 337 -49.03 49.60 -1.23
CA THR A 337 -49.51 49.90 -2.59
C THR A 337 -48.44 49.64 -3.68
N PRO A 338 -48.83 49.54 -4.97
CA PRO A 338 -48.02 48.91 -6.03
C PRO A 338 -47.34 49.92 -6.98
N ARG A 339 -46.24 49.49 -7.64
CA ARG A 339 -45.65 50.16 -8.83
C ARG A 339 -45.64 49.20 -10.03
N PRO A 340 -45.65 49.73 -11.27
CA PRO A 340 -46.35 49.14 -12.41
C PRO A 340 -45.45 48.42 -13.42
N ALA A 341 -46.14 47.77 -14.34
CA ALA A 341 -45.68 46.85 -15.37
C ALA A 341 -45.14 47.51 -16.64
N ASN A 342 -44.23 46.79 -17.31
CA ASN A 342 -44.02 46.69 -18.76
C ASN A 342 -43.02 45.52 -18.96
N GLY A 343 -43.13 44.59 -19.90
CA GLY A 343 -44.09 44.29 -20.95
C GLY A 343 -43.76 42.87 -21.47
N ARG A 344 -44.80 42.14 -21.90
CA ARG A 344 -44.80 40.76 -22.38
C ARG A 344 -44.00 40.55 -23.68
N THR A 345 -43.38 39.38 -23.80
CA THR A 345 -43.49 38.53 -25.00
C THR A 345 -43.63 37.07 -24.59
N GLU A 346 -44.54 36.36 -25.26
CA GLU A 346 -45.18 35.10 -24.87
C GLU A 346 -44.48 33.83 -25.39
N ARG A 347 -44.96 32.70 -24.84
CA ARG A 347 -44.85 31.26 -25.20
C ARG A 347 -43.92 30.47 -24.27
N GLY A 348 -44.33 29.44 -23.56
CA GLY A 348 -45.63 28.79 -23.37
C GLY A 348 -45.42 27.61 -22.41
N GLU A 349 -46.40 27.43 -21.51
CA GLU A 349 -46.81 26.19 -20.82
C GLU A 349 -45.87 25.48 -19.82
N GLY A 350 -46.28 25.53 -18.54
CA GLY A 350 -46.58 24.30 -17.80
C GLY A 350 -45.52 23.75 -16.85
N ARG A 351 -45.40 24.35 -15.65
CA ARG A 351 -44.82 23.70 -14.45
C ARG A 351 -45.73 22.59 -13.91
N GLY A 352 -45.13 21.53 -13.38
CA GLY A 352 -45.68 20.84 -12.21
C GLY A 352 -45.37 19.35 -12.13
N THR A 353 -44.29 18.95 -11.45
CA THR A 353 -44.17 17.60 -10.89
C THR A 353 -44.80 17.58 -9.49
N PRO A 354 -45.80 16.71 -9.23
CA PRO A 354 -46.42 16.62 -7.92
C PRO A 354 -45.59 15.77 -6.96
N VAL A 355 -45.48 16.24 -5.72
CA VAL A 355 -45.03 15.47 -4.55
C VAL A 355 -46.14 14.47 -4.22
N ALA A 356 -45.86 13.17 -4.34
CA ALA A 356 -46.84 12.13 -4.03
C ALA A 356 -46.77 11.74 -2.55
N ASP A 357 -47.92 11.89 -1.89
CA ASP A 357 -48.26 11.40 -0.56
C ASP A 357 -48.20 9.87 -0.46
N ARG A 358 -47.89 9.41 0.75
CA ARG A 358 -47.79 8.01 1.19
C ARG A 358 -49.18 7.43 1.47
N PRO A 359 -49.61 6.32 0.82
CA PRO A 359 -50.81 5.62 1.21
C PRO A 359 -50.54 4.56 2.29
N ALA A 360 -51.44 4.51 3.27
CA ALA A 360 -51.57 3.45 4.27
C ALA A 360 -52.29 2.21 3.71
N ASP A 361 -52.06 1.09 4.39
CA ASP A 361 -52.74 -0.22 4.39
C ASP A 361 -53.75 -0.56 3.29
N THR A 362 -53.39 -1.53 2.44
CA THR A 362 -54.34 -2.49 1.86
C THR A 362 -53.70 -3.89 1.73
N LYS A 363 -54.35 -4.89 2.35
CA LYS A 363 -54.08 -6.32 2.21
C LYS A 363 -54.30 -6.80 0.77
N ARG A 364 -53.33 -7.52 0.18
CA ARG A 364 -53.57 -8.55 -0.86
C ARG A 364 -52.31 -9.43 -1.12
N PRO A 365 -52.43 -10.58 -1.82
CA PRO A 365 -52.25 -11.92 -1.26
C PRO A 365 -50.89 -12.57 -1.59
N ALA A 366 -50.58 -13.66 -0.89
CA ALA A 366 -49.34 -14.42 -0.99
C ALA A 366 -49.06 -14.97 -2.41
N LYS A 367 -47.83 -14.79 -2.89
CA LYS A 367 -47.32 -15.43 -4.11
C LYS A 367 -46.74 -16.83 -3.80
N PRO A 368 -46.81 -17.78 -4.75
CA PRO A 368 -46.59 -19.20 -4.48
C PRO A 368 -45.12 -19.61 -4.46
N ALA A 369 -44.81 -20.63 -3.66
CA ALA A 369 -43.48 -21.22 -3.52
C ALA A 369 -43.03 -21.98 -4.80
N PRO A 370 -41.73 -21.93 -5.17
CA PRO A 370 -41.22 -22.66 -6.33
C PRO A 370 -41.16 -24.18 -6.05
N LYS A 371 -41.87 -24.96 -6.88
CA LYS A 371 -41.84 -26.43 -6.90
C LYS A 371 -40.45 -26.93 -7.33
N ARG A 372 -39.82 -27.75 -6.48
CA ARG A 372 -38.67 -28.59 -6.87
C ARG A 372 -39.16 -29.76 -7.73
N PRO A 373 -38.52 -30.10 -8.85
CA PRO A 373 -38.85 -31.29 -9.62
C PRO A 373 -38.50 -32.55 -8.81
N GLY A 374 -39.50 -33.40 -8.59
CA GLY A 374 -39.38 -34.67 -7.87
C GLY A 374 -38.65 -35.71 -8.71
N ILE A 375 -37.64 -36.33 -8.10
CA ILE A 375 -37.01 -37.54 -8.60
C ILE A 375 -37.97 -38.70 -8.28
N LYS A 376 -38.40 -39.42 -9.31
CA LYS A 376 -39.25 -40.61 -9.20
C LYS A 376 -38.47 -41.73 -8.52
N LEU A 377 -38.94 -42.20 -7.36
CA LEU A 377 -38.62 -43.55 -6.91
C LEU A 377 -39.39 -44.54 -7.79
N VAL A 378 -38.68 -45.54 -8.29
CA VAL A 378 -39.26 -46.69 -8.98
C VAL A 378 -39.11 -47.85 -8.00
N ASP A 379 -40.24 -48.37 -7.49
CA ASP A 379 -40.30 -49.62 -6.76
C ASP A 379 -40.47 -50.77 -7.77
N GLY A 380 -39.66 -51.83 -7.61
CA GLY A 380 -39.73 -53.04 -8.42
C GLY A 380 -38.67 -54.08 -8.05
N ASP A 381 -39.13 -55.09 -7.31
CA ASP A 381 -38.62 -56.46 -7.12
C ASP A 381 -37.44 -56.80 -6.18
N THR A 382 -37.87 -57.25 -4.99
CA THR A 382 -37.42 -58.25 -4.00
C THR A 382 -36.18 -59.14 -4.25
N PRO A 383 -35.43 -59.54 -3.20
CA PRO A 383 -34.06 -60.01 -3.28
C PRO A 383 -33.89 -61.54 -3.19
N SER A 384 -32.75 -62.05 -3.67
CA SER A 384 -32.21 -63.35 -3.27
C SER A 384 -30.68 -63.34 -3.31
N GLY A 385 -30.01 -63.89 -2.29
CA GLY A 385 -28.57 -64.15 -2.34
C GLY A 385 -27.77 -63.99 -1.04
N LYS A 386 -27.74 -65.08 -0.26
CA LYS A 386 -26.91 -65.34 0.93
C LYS A 386 -25.44 -64.87 0.84
N ARG A 387 -24.87 -64.41 1.97
CA ARG A 387 -23.73 -65.05 2.67
C ARG A 387 -23.45 -64.40 4.04
N ARG A 388 -23.53 -65.22 5.10
CA ARG A 388 -23.10 -64.94 6.48
C ARG A 388 -21.64 -65.40 6.66
N GLY A 389 -20.85 -64.62 7.40
CA GLY A 389 -19.60 -65.02 8.06
C GLY A 389 -19.67 -64.67 9.55
N ALA A 390 -19.15 -65.56 10.40
CA ALA A 390 -19.46 -65.72 11.82
C ALA A 390 -18.80 -64.71 12.80
N PRO A 391 -19.27 -64.60 14.06
CA PRO A 391 -18.58 -63.91 15.14
C PRO A 391 -17.84 -64.88 16.09
N ALA A 392 -16.65 -64.48 16.53
CA ALA A 392 -15.95 -64.96 17.72
C ALA A 392 -15.34 -63.70 18.37
N GLY A 393 -15.23 -63.52 19.68
CA GLY A 393 -15.52 -64.33 20.85
C GLY A 393 -15.28 -63.44 22.07
N SER A 394 -15.87 -63.83 23.19
CA SER A 394 -15.79 -63.24 24.53
C SER A 394 -14.37 -62.86 25.00
N GLY A 395 -14.22 -61.64 25.51
CA GLY A 395 -13.07 -61.19 26.30
C GLY A 395 -13.51 -60.14 27.32
N GLN A 396 -13.42 -60.51 28.60
CA GLN A 396 -13.91 -59.80 29.78
C GLN A 396 -12.94 -58.68 30.26
N ARG A 397 -13.54 -57.65 30.89
CA ARG A 397 -13.03 -56.75 31.96
C ARG A 397 -12.11 -55.56 31.58
N PRO A 398 -11.97 -54.53 32.46
CA PRO A 398 -13.01 -53.74 33.16
C PRO A 398 -12.73 -52.21 33.11
N GLY A 399 -13.70 -51.41 33.53
CA GLY A 399 -13.69 -49.94 33.42
C GLY A 399 -12.66 -49.19 34.26
N PHE A 400 -12.23 -48.04 33.72
CA PHE A 400 -11.49 -47.01 34.44
C PHE A 400 -12.34 -45.74 34.55
N GLY A 401 -12.76 -45.44 35.77
CA GLY A 401 -13.46 -44.21 36.14
C GLY A 401 -12.55 -42.99 36.14
N ARG A 402 -13.09 -41.86 35.68
CA ARG A 402 -12.53 -40.53 35.81
C ARG A 402 -12.59 -40.05 37.26
N ARG A 403 -11.47 -39.57 37.82
CA ARG A 403 -11.46 -38.58 38.92
C ARG A 403 -10.85 -37.27 38.39
N LYS A 404 -11.52 -36.16 38.70
CA LYS A 404 -11.01 -34.78 38.56
C LYS A 404 -10.16 -34.44 39.79
N PRO A 405 -9.12 -33.60 39.66
CA PRO A 405 -8.48 -32.96 40.81
C PRO A 405 -9.16 -31.63 41.17
N GLU A 406 -9.07 -31.27 42.44
CA GLU A 406 -9.38 -29.95 43.01
C GLU A 406 -8.39 -28.87 42.57
#